data_AF-A0A1C5RWE7-F1
#
_entry.id   AF-A0A1C5RWE7-F1
#
_cell.length_a   1.000
_cell.length_b   1.000
_cell.length_c   1.000
_cell.angle_alpha   90.00
_cell.angle_beta   90.00
_cell.angle_gamma   90.00
#
_symmetry.space_group_name_H-M   'P 1'
#
loop_
_entity.id
_entity.type
_entity.pdbx_description
1 polymer ?
#
loop_
_entity_poly.entity_id
_entity_poly.type
_entity_poly.pdbx_seq_one_letter_code
_entity_poly.pdbx_strand_id
1 'polypeptide(L)'
;MYVKYRADRPIISINDSQDWTLPEVPAADYSDEIMENAKEFSDKAAIVISRTGGEGADLPTDMGPIMDGSTMDIGTKYMKGSYTNNSSEYDDFQAGQSYLELSQTEKDLVDMVCSEFDDIIIIYNGANPLELGWTEDYKQIKSVLLCARAGATGFNALGNIIAGNVNSSGKTTDTWLRDLHQAPYFNNIGHFAYTNTQDVSDAAKEAWERADGIVSFVNYSESIYVGYRFYETADQENLIDYDDTVLYPFGYGLSYTTFE
;
A
#
# COMPACT_ATOMS: atom_id res chain seq x y z
N MET A 1 15.93 -12.62 14.24
CA MET A 1 14.55 -12.34 14.68
C MET A 1 13.58 -12.67 13.56
N TYR A 2 13.50 -11.87 12.49
CA TYR A 2 12.57 -12.06 11.36
C TYR A 2 12.51 -13.47 10.73
N VAL A 3 13.65 -14.12 10.41
CA VAL A 3 13.65 -15.49 9.85
C VAL A 3 13.07 -16.52 10.83
N LYS A 4 13.22 -16.29 12.14
CA LYS A 4 12.62 -17.14 13.17
C LYS A 4 11.13 -16.82 13.36
N TYR A 5 10.75 -15.56 13.20
CA TYR A 5 9.36 -15.10 13.29
C TYR A 5 8.53 -15.71 12.15
N ARG A 6 9.01 -15.58 10.91
CA ARG A 6 8.37 -16.20 9.75
C ARG A 6 9.37 -16.59 8.67
N ALA A 7 9.30 -17.84 8.25
CA ALA A 7 10.19 -18.41 7.23
C ALA A 7 9.54 -18.46 5.85
N ASP A 8 8.21 -18.61 5.80
CA ASP A 8 7.42 -18.50 4.58
C ASP A 8 7.21 -17.04 4.16
N ARG A 9 6.96 -16.85 2.87
CA ARG A 9 6.61 -15.55 2.30
C ARG A 9 5.19 -15.65 1.75
N PRO A 10 4.32 -14.66 2.04
CA PRO A 10 3.00 -14.58 1.42
C PRO A 10 3.11 -14.62 -0.10
N ILE A 11 2.18 -15.33 -0.74
CA ILE A 11 2.12 -15.51 -2.19
C ILE A 11 0.76 -15.03 -2.68
N ILE A 12 0.80 -14.16 -3.68
CA ILE A 12 -0.38 -13.74 -4.46
C ILE A 12 -0.26 -14.41 -5.82
N SER A 13 -1.18 -15.35 -6.09
CA SER A 13 -1.28 -16.10 -7.34
C SER A 13 -2.66 -15.88 -7.96
N ILE A 14 -2.70 -15.73 -9.27
CA ILE A 14 -3.94 -15.64 -10.05
C ILE A 14 -4.84 -16.89 -9.87
N ASN A 15 -4.24 -18.07 -9.73
CA ASN A 15 -4.98 -19.34 -9.76
C ASN A 15 -5.19 -19.98 -8.39
N ASP A 16 -4.26 -19.76 -7.45
CA ASP A 16 -4.15 -20.60 -6.25
C ASP A 16 -4.72 -19.91 -5.01
N SER A 17 -4.08 -18.84 -4.56
CA SER A 17 -4.43 -18.10 -3.34
C SER A 17 -3.88 -16.67 -3.39
N GLN A 18 -4.51 -15.77 -2.64
CA GLN A 18 -4.06 -14.40 -2.48
C GLN A 18 -3.77 -14.15 -0.99
N ASP A 19 -2.56 -14.53 -0.55
CA ASP A 19 -2.12 -14.27 0.83
C ASP A 19 -1.65 -12.82 0.95
N TRP A 20 -2.48 -12.00 1.59
CA TRP A 20 -2.26 -10.57 1.83
C TRP A 20 -1.52 -10.30 3.13
N THR A 21 -1.04 -11.33 3.83
CA THR A 21 -0.37 -11.13 5.11
C THR A 21 0.81 -10.17 4.98
N LEU A 22 1.00 -9.31 5.99
CA LEU A 22 2.16 -8.45 6.14
C LEU A 22 3.01 -8.97 7.30
N PRO A 23 3.97 -9.90 7.09
CA PRO A 23 4.73 -10.48 8.18
C PRO A 23 5.61 -9.41 8.83
N GLU A 24 5.23 -8.98 10.03
CA GLU A 24 5.95 -8.01 10.82
C GLU A 24 6.02 -8.49 12.27
N VAL A 25 7.17 -8.33 12.90
CA VAL A 25 7.33 -8.81 14.27
C VAL A 25 6.59 -7.86 15.21
N PRO A 26 5.72 -8.32 16.11
CA PRO A 26 5.08 -7.45 17.11
C PRO A 26 6.13 -6.65 17.90
N ALA A 27 5.85 -5.37 18.17
CA ALA A 27 6.78 -4.50 18.89
C ALA A 27 7.18 -5.08 20.27
N ALA A 28 6.27 -5.78 20.94
CA ALA A 28 6.52 -6.44 22.22
C ALA A 28 7.57 -7.57 22.18
N ASP A 29 7.86 -8.12 20.98
CA ASP A 29 8.82 -9.20 20.80
C ASP A 29 10.25 -8.70 20.51
N TYR A 30 10.44 -7.38 20.39
CA TYR A 30 11.77 -6.77 20.32
C TYR A 30 12.39 -6.76 21.72
N SER A 31 13.53 -7.42 21.87
CA SER A 31 14.25 -7.43 23.14
C SER A 31 14.96 -6.10 23.39
N ASP A 32 15.07 -5.69 24.66
CA ASP A 32 15.85 -4.52 25.08
C ASP A 32 17.26 -4.52 24.47
N GLU A 33 17.94 -5.67 24.45
CA GLU A 33 19.28 -5.82 23.85
C GLU A 33 19.32 -5.41 22.36
N ILE A 34 18.27 -5.68 21.58
CA ILE A 34 18.23 -5.31 20.16
C ILE A 34 18.10 -3.79 20.04
N MET A 35 17.24 -3.19 20.86
CA MET A 35 17.00 -1.75 20.85
C MET A 35 18.21 -0.96 21.37
N GLU A 36 18.87 -1.45 22.42
CA GLU A 36 20.12 -0.88 22.93
C GLU A 36 21.23 -0.94 21.87
N ASN A 37 21.44 -2.10 21.24
CA ASN A 37 22.43 -2.24 20.17
C ASN A 37 22.14 -1.31 18.98
N ALA A 38 20.86 -1.11 18.62
CA ALA A 38 20.48 -0.21 17.54
C ALA A 38 20.85 1.25 17.85
N LYS A 39 20.57 1.71 19.09
CA LYS A 39 20.92 3.05 19.57
C LYS A 39 22.42 3.26 19.74
N GLU A 40 23.16 2.22 20.13
CA GLU A 40 24.62 2.28 20.19
C GLU A 40 25.23 2.37 18.79
N PHE A 41 24.61 1.73 17.79
CA PHE A 41 25.12 1.71 16.42
C PHE A 41 24.89 3.03 15.66
N SER A 42 23.72 3.67 15.83
CA SER A 42 23.37 4.88 15.09
C SER A 42 22.48 5.84 15.87
N ASP A 43 22.58 7.13 15.54
CA ASP A 43 21.67 8.19 15.95
C ASP A 43 20.44 8.31 15.03
N LYS A 44 20.39 7.53 13.94
CA LYS A 44 19.34 7.57 12.91
C LYS A 44 18.72 6.20 12.73
N ALA A 45 17.45 6.18 12.37
CA ALA A 45 16.74 4.96 12.01
C ALA A 45 16.14 5.05 10.60
N ALA A 46 15.94 3.88 9.99
CA ALA A 46 15.19 3.74 8.76
C ALA A 46 14.10 2.70 8.96
N ILE A 47 12.86 3.06 8.63
CA ILE A 47 11.71 2.15 8.65
C ILE A 47 11.38 1.83 7.19
N VAL A 48 11.27 0.55 6.86
CA VAL A 48 10.94 0.10 5.51
C VAL A 48 9.53 -0.47 5.49
N ILE A 49 8.61 0.21 4.83
CA ILE A 49 7.24 -0.30 4.60
C ILE A 49 7.17 -0.89 3.20
N SER A 50 6.59 -2.08 3.07
CA SER A 50 6.50 -2.77 1.77
C SER A 50 5.07 -3.20 1.46
N ARG A 51 4.68 -3.07 0.19
CA ARG A 51 3.42 -3.63 -0.33
C ARG A 51 3.70 -4.37 -1.62
N THR A 52 2.97 -5.46 -1.82
CA THR A 52 3.02 -6.22 -3.06
C THR A 52 1.66 -6.21 -3.74
N GLY A 53 1.67 -6.24 -5.07
CA GLY A 53 0.51 -6.38 -5.92
C GLY A 53 0.91 -7.19 -7.15
N GLY A 54 -0.06 -7.68 -7.90
CA GLY A 54 0.21 -8.53 -9.04
C GLY A 54 -1.01 -8.79 -9.90
N GLU A 55 -0.78 -9.52 -10.99
CA GLU A 55 -1.84 -9.94 -11.89
C GLU A 55 -2.80 -10.91 -11.21
N GLY A 56 -4.09 -10.78 -11.52
CA GLY A 56 -5.13 -11.67 -11.02
C GLY A 56 -5.74 -11.27 -9.68
N ALA A 57 -5.24 -10.21 -9.04
CA ALA A 57 -5.71 -9.75 -7.75
C ALA A 57 -5.63 -8.22 -7.66
N ASP A 58 -6.77 -7.56 -7.52
CA ASP A 58 -6.81 -6.14 -7.16
C ASP A 58 -6.45 -6.01 -5.66
N LEU A 59 -5.74 -4.94 -5.29
CA LEU A 59 -5.39 -4.70 -3.88
C LEU A 59 -6.68 -4.52 -3.05
N PRO A 60 -6.79 -5.12 -1.85
CA PRO A 60 -7.95 -4.94 -1.00
C PRO A 60 -8.17 -3.48 -0.61
N THR A 61 -9.32 -2.93 -0.99
CA THR A 61 -9.78 -1.61 -0.54
C THR A 61 -10.46 -1.66 0.83
N ASP A 62 -10.83 -2.87 1.26
CA ASP A 62 -11.35 -3.21 2.58
C ASP A 62 -10.78 -4.57 2.98
N MET A 63 -10.01 -4.60 4.07
CA MET A 63 -9.38 -5.80 4.62
C MET A 63 -10.36 -6.63 5.45
N GLY A 64 -11.48 -6.08 5.93
CA GLY A 64 -12.44 -6.79 6.79
C GLY A 64 -12.84 -8.18 6.24
N PRO A 65 -13.31 -8.28 4.99
CA PRO A 65 -13.64 -9.56 4.36
C PRO A 65 -12.46 -10.52 4.19
N ILE A 66 -11.22 -9.99 4.07
CA ILE A 66 -10.00 -10.80 4.02
C ILE A 66 -9.70 -11.38 5.41
N MET A 67 -9.87 -10.57 6.47
CA MET A 67 -9.58 -10.95 7.85
C MET A 67 -10.54 -12.02 8.37
N ASP A 68 -11.83 -11.92 8.07
CA ASP A 68 -12.84 -12.88 8.54
C ASP A 68 -13.08 -14.07 7.60
N GLY A 69 -12.46 -14.06 6.42
CA GLY A 69 -12.56 -15.11 5.40
C GLY A 69 -13.79 -15.02 4.50
N SER A 70 -14.61 -13.96 4.60
CA SER A 70 -15.75 -13.68 3.72
C SER A 70 -15.31 -13.10 2.36
N THR A 71 -14.32 -13.73 1.73
CA THR A 71 -13.68 -13.22 0.51
C THR A 71 -14.48 -13.44 -0.77
N MET A 72 -15.68 -14.02 -0.68
CA MET A 72 -16.44 -14.52 -1.82
C MET A 72 -17.89 -14.05 -1.81
N ASP A 73 -18.12 -12.78 -2.13
CA ASP A 73 -19.44 -12.28 -2.54
C ASP A 73 -19.47 -12.09 -4.06
N ILE A 74 -20.60 -12.43 -4.71
CA ILE A 74 -20.85 -12.10 -6.12
C ILE A 74 -20.82 -10.58 -6.24
N GLY A 75 -19.69 -10.02 -6.68
CA GLY A 75 -19.52 -8.56 -6.60
C GLY A 75 -18.13 -8.07 -6.20
N THR A 76 -17.23 -8.98 -5.79
CA THR A 76 -15.85 -8.63 -5.43
C THR A 76 -14.85 -9.50 -6.20
N LYS A 77 -13.70 -8.93 -6.55
CA LYS A 77 -12.58 -9.64 -7.20
C LYS A 77 -11.57 -10.20 -6.19
N TYR A 78 -11.88 -10.14 -4.89
CA TYR A 78 -11.01 -10.61 -3.80
C TYR A 78 -11.05 -12.13 -3.70
N MET A 79 -10.69 -12.83 -4.78
CA MET A 79 -10.86 -14.28 -4.85
C MET A 79 -9.81 -14.97 -3.99
N LYS A 80 -10.26 -15.79 -3.02
CA LYS A 80 -9.38 -16.63 -2.19
C LYS A 80 -8.34 -15.81 -1.41
N GLY A 81 -8.75 -14.63 -0.95
CA GLY A 81 -7.95 -13.82 -0.05
C GLY A 81 -7.76 -14.49 1.30
N SER A 82 -6.59 -14.33 1.90
CA SER A 82 -6.33 -14.71 3.28
C SER A 82 -5.38 -13.73 3.94
N TYR A 83 -5.48 -13.60 5.25
CA TYR A 83 -4.53 -12.85 6.06
C TYR A 83 -4.29 -13.58 7.37
N THR A 84 -3.06 -13.54 7.89
CA THR A 84 -2.72 -14.05 9.23
C THR A 84 -2.25 -12.89 10.09
N ASN A 85 -2.99 -12.59 11.18
CA ASN A 85 -2.58 -11.59 12.16
C ASN A 85 -1.17 -11.86 12.70
N ASN A 86 -0.38 -10.81 12.85
CA ASN A 86 0.95 -10.89 13.45
C ASN A 86 0.92 -11.14 14.97
N SER A 87 -0.22 -10.91 15.62
CA SER A 87 -0.45 -11.03 17.06
C SER A 87 -1.77 -11.75 17.37
N SER A 88 -1.84 -12.41 18.53
CA SER A 88 -3.11 -12.93 19.09
C SER A 88 -3.88 -11.91 19.91
N GLU A 89 -3.26 -10.79 20.26
CA GLU A 89 -3.82 -9.79 21.19
C GLU A 89 -4.62 -8.70 20.46
N TYR A 90 -4.44 -8.58 19.14
CA TYR A 90 -5.11 -7.58 18.32
C TYR A 90 -5.15 -8.03 16.85
N ASP A 91 -6.07 -7.43 16.09
CA ASP A 91 -6.13 -7.58 14.64
C ASP A 91 -5.26 -6.52 13.96
N ASP A 92 -4.56 -6.93 12.90
CA ASP A 92 -3.73 -6.04 12.10
C ASP A 92 -4.55 -4.99 11.32
N PHE A 93 -5.76 -5.36 10.91
CA PHE A 93 -6.67 -4.49 10.18
C PHE A 93 -8.08 -4.61 10.74
N GLN A 94 -8.80 -3.49 10.67
CA GLN A 94 -10.23 -3.42 10.95
C GLN A 94 -11.02 -3.34 9.64
N ALA A 95 -12.31 -3.70 9.69
CA ALA A 95 -13.21 -3.52 8.55
C ALA A 95 -13.26 -2.05 8.12
N GLY A 96 -13.21 -1.82 6.81
CA GLY A 96 -13.09 -0.51 6.19
C GLY A 96 -11.65 -0.08 5.91
N GLN A 97 -10.64 -0.66 6.57
CA GLN A 97 -9.25 -0.29 6.27
C GLN A 97 -8.76 -0.98 4.99
N SER A 98 -8.00 -0.27 4.17
CA SER A 98 -7.39 -0.82 2.96
C SER A 98 -6.04 -1.49 3.23
N TYR A 99 -5.61 -2.36 2.32
CA TYR A 99 -4.25 -2.92 2.31
C TYR A 99 -3.17 -1.84 2.12
N LEU A 100 -3.53 -0.64 1.67
CA LEU A 100 -2.64 0.49 1.43
C LEU A 100 -2.55 1.45 2.62
N GLU A 101 -3.12 1.09 3.77
CA GLU A 101 -2.86 1.68 5.08
C GLU A 101 -1.84 0.85 5.87
N LEU A 102 -1.27 1.41 6.94
CA LEU A 102 -0.47 0.64 7.90
C LEU A 102 -1.33 -0.37 8.67
N SER A 103 -0.82 -1.58 8.86
CA SER A 103 -1.39 -2.52 9.83
C SER A 103 -1.15 -2.04 11.27
N GLN A 104 -1.87 -2.60 12.23
CA GLN A 104 -1.63 -2.31 13.65
C GLN A 104 -0.20 -2.65 14.06
N THR A 105 0.34 -3.80 13.65
CA THR A 105 1.74 -4.13 13.96
C THR A 105 2.75 -3.16 13.32
N GLU A 106 2.49 -2.65 12.11
CA GLU A 106 3.35 -1.63 11.51
C GLU A 106 3.24 -0.28 12.24
N LYS A 107 2.04 0.10 12.71
CA LYS A 107 1.84 1.29 13.56
C LYS A 107 2.62 1.16 14.87
N ASP A 108 2.53 0.00 15.54
CA ASP A 108 3.27 -0.28 16.77
C ASP A 108 4.80 -0.19 16.55
N LEU A 109 5.29 -0.69 15.40
CA LEU A 109 6.70 -0.56 15.00
C LEU A 109 7.10 0.90 14.81
N VAL A 110 6.28 1.69 14.10
CA VAL A 110 6.53 3.13 13.90
C VAL A 110 6.57 3.86 15.24
N ASP A 111 5.61 3.61 16.12
CA ASP A 111 5.56 4.19 17.47
C ASP A 111 6.81 3.86 18.29
N MET A 112 7.20 2.58 18.32
CA MET A 112 8.39 2.11 19.03
C MET A 112 9.67 2.75 18.49
N VAL A 113 9.85 2.85 17.17
CA VAL A 113 11.06 3.46 16.61
C VAL A 113 11.06 4.97 16.84
N CYS A 114 9.90 5.65 16.72
CA CYS A 114 9.77 7.07 16.98
C CYS A 114 9.93 7.45 18.46
N SER A 115 9.76 6.52 19.41
CA SER A 115 10.09 6.77 20.82
C SER A 115 11.59 6.69 21.11
N GLU A 116 12.37 6.06 20.25
CA GLU A 116 13.80 5.79 20.46
C GLU A 116 14.74 6.66 19.60
N PHE A 117 14.27 7.17 18.46
CA PHE A 117 15.07 7.94 17.50
C PHE A 117 14.39 9.24 17.08
N ASP A 118 15.18 10.32 16.99
CA ASP A 118 14.69 11.64 16.56
C ASP A 118 14.86 11.91 15.05
N ASP A 119 15.72 11.15 14.36
CA ASP A 119 16.03 11.31 12.93
C ASP A 119 15.71 10.03 12.15
N ILE A 120 14.49 9.96 11.62
CA ILE A 120 13.94 8.76 10.98
C ILE A 120 13.71 9.00 9.47
N ILE A 121 14.09 8.00 8.68
CA ILE A 121 13.80 7.91 7.25
C ILE A 121 12.74 6.83 7.03
N ILE A 122 11.62 7.18 6.39
CA ILE A 122 10.66 6.20 5.89
C ILE A 122 11.07 5.82 4.47
N ILE A 123 11.20 4.52 4.21
CA ILE A 123 11.45 3.97 2.88
C ILE A 123 10.23 3.15 2.49
N TYR A 124 9.48 3.62 1.50
CA TYR A 124 8.37 2.86 0.97
C TYR A 124 8.80 2.05 -0.26
N ASN A 125 8.77 0.74 -0.14
CA ASN A 125 9.06 -0.22 -1.21
C ASN A 125 7.77 -0.90 -1.68
N GLY A 126 7.05 -0.22 -2.57
CA GLY A 126 5.86 -0.76 -3.22
C GLY A 126 5.67 -0.18 -4.61
N ALA A 127 4.73 -0.77 -5.36
CA ALA A 127 4.43 -0.36 -6.73
C ALA A 127 3.19 0.55 -6.83
N ASN A 128 2.47 0.74 -5.73
CA ASN A 128 1.19 1.45 -5.67
C ASN A 128 1.30 2.61 -4.67
N PRO A 129 0.51 3.68 -4.78
CA PRO A 129 0.45 4.70 -3.75
C PRO A 129 0.02 4.09 -2.40
N LEU A 130 0.83 4.23 -1.36
CA LEU A 130 0.47 3.95 0.03
C LEU A 130 -0.08 5.24 0.65
N GLU A 131 -1.08 5.13 1.52
CA GLU A 131 -1.48 6.25 2.37
C GLU A 131 -0.34 6.57 3.35
N LEU A 132 0.29 7.72 3.14
CA LEU A 132 1.47 8.16 3.89
C LEU A 132 1.19 9.37 4.78
N GLY A 133 -0.08 9.76 4.93
CA GLY A 133 -0.47 10.93 5.74
C GLY A 133 0.01 10.82 7.19
N TRP A 134 0.02 9.61 7.74
CA TRP A 134 0.53 9.30 9.08
C TRP A 134 1.98 9.74 9.31
N THR A 135 2.79 9.91 8.26
CA THR A 135 4.18 10.36 8.42
C THR A 135 4.29 11.78 8.99
N GLU A 136 3.24 12.61 8.83
CA GLU A 136 3.19 13.98 9.35
C GLU A 136 2.87 14.01 10.87
N ASP A 137 2.33 12.92 11.42
CA ASP A 137 1.99 12.81 12.85
C ASP A 137 3.23 12.65 13.75
N TYR A 138 4.38 12.28 13.16
CA TYR A 138 5.64 12.02 13.86
C TYR A 138 6.70 13.03 13.47
N LYS A 139 7.06 13.92 14.40
CA LYS A 139 8.12 14.92 14.19
C LYS A 139 9.50 14.30 13.99
N GLN A 140 9.69 13.06 14.41
CA GLN A 140 10.92 12.27 14.29
C GLN A 140 11.16 11.84 12.84
N ILE A 141 10.11 11.71 12.03
CA ILE A 141 10.23 11.39 10.61
C ILE A 141 10.70 12.65 9.86
N LYS A 142 11.92 12.58 9.32
CA LYS A 142 12.55 13.71 8.59
C LYS A 142 12.47 13.57 7.09
N SER A 143 12.24 12.37 6.59
CA SER A 143 12.19 12.12 5.15
C SER A 143 11.40 10.87 4.81
N VAL A 144 10.79 10.91 3.64
CA VAL A 144 10.10 9.78 3.02
C VAL A 144 10.70 9.55 1.65
N LEU A 145 11.09 8.32 1.34
CA LEU A 145 11.69 7.93 0.07
C LEU A 145 10.90 6.79 -0.56
N LEU A 146 10.34 7.05 -1.74
CA LEU A 146 9.74 6.02 -2.59
C LEU A 146 10.86 5.22 -3.28
N CYS A 147 10.98 3.95 -2.95
CA CYS A 147 11.82 2.97 -3.60
C CYS A 147 10.95 1.97 -4.37
N ALA A 148 10.38 2.42 -5.50
CA ALA A 148 9.44 1.61 -6.27
C ALA A 148 10.12 0.35 -6.85
N ARG A 149 9.84 -0.81 -6.25
CA ARG A 149 10.28 -2.16 -6.64
C ARG A 149 11.70 -2.20 -7.23
N ALA A 150 12.69 -2.34 -6.37
CA ALA A 150 14.11 -2.25 -6.70
C ALA A 150 14.67 -3.29 -7.71
N GLY A 151 13.90 -4.29 -8.15
CA GLY A 151 14.42 -5.35 -9.02
C GLY A 151 15.65 -6.06 -8.41
N ALA A 152 16.53 -6.60 -9.26
CA ALA A 152 17.69 -7.37 -8.80
C ALA A 152 18.83 -6.50 -8.19
N THR A 153 18.93 -5.23 -8.60
CA THR A 153 20.10 -4.38 -8.27
C THR A 153 19.74 -2.98 -7.76
N GLY A 154 18.46 -2.62 -7.71
CA GLY A 154 18.02 -1.25 -7.40
C GLY A 154 18.32 -0.82 -5.96
N PHE A 155 18.52 -1.76 -5.04
CA PHE A 155 18.95 -1.42 -3.68
C PHE A 155 20.38 -0.83 -3.63
N ASN A 156 21.22 -1.08 -4.64
CA ASN A 156 22.49 -0.37 -4.78
C ASN A 156 22.27 1.12 -5.08
N ALA A 157 21.23 1.46 -5.84
CA ALA A 157 20.88 2.86 -6.10
C ALA A 157 20.31 3.52 -4.83
N LEU A 158 19.45 2.81 -4.09
CA LEU A 158 18.92 3.28 -2.81
C LEU A 158 20.04 3.67 -1.84
N GLY A 159 21.04 2.81 -1.65
CA GLY A 159 22.18 3.11 -0.78
C GLY A 159 22.99 4.33 -1.24
N ASN A 160 23.20 4.50 -2.55
CA ASN A 160 23.90 5.67 -3.10
C ASN A 160 23.10 6.97 -2.95
N ILE A 161 21.77 6.91 -3.04
CA ILE A 161 20.89 8.07 -2.81
C ILE A 161 20.96 8.47 -1.33
N ILE A 162 20.72 7.54 -0.40
CA ILE A 162 20.76 7.82 1.04
C ILE A 162 22.13 8.36 1.47
N ALA A 163 23.22 7.84 0.88
CA ALA A 163 24.58 8.33 1.15
C ALA A 163 24.90 9.70 0.52
N GLY A 164 24.01 10.26 -0.33
CA GLY A 164 24.25 11.50 -1.04
C GLY A 164 25.21 11.38 -2.24
N ASN A 165 25.65 10.18 -2.58
CA ASN A 165 26.52 9.93 -3.75
C ASN A 165 25.78 10.17 -5.07
N VAL A 166 24.46 9.98 -5.06
CA VAL A 166 23.56 10.28 -6.17
C VAL A 166 22.46 11.20 -5.64
N ASN A 167 22.28 12.35 -6.29
CA ASN A 167 21.18 13.23 -5.96
C ASN A 167 19.87 12.67 -6.52
N SER A 168 18.85 12.55 -5.68
CA SER A 168 17.52 12.11 -6.12
C SER A 168 16.90 13.10 -7.09
N SER A 169 16.28 12.57 -8.15
CA SER A 169 15.59 13.35 -9.19
C SER A 169 14.25 12.73 -9.59
N GLY A 170 13.79 11.69 -8.88
CA GLY A 170 12.51 11.04 -9.15
C GLY A 170 11.34 11.98 -8.88
N LYS A 171 10.27 11.81 -9.65
CA LYS A 171 9.01 12.54 -9.48
C LYS A 171 7.86 11.54 -9.45
N THR A 172 6.82 11.80 -8.67
CA THR A 172 5.60 10.99 -8.62
C THR A 172 4.94 10.94 -10.00
N THR A 173 4.47 9.77 -10.39
CA THR A 173 3.72 9.55 -11.65
C THR A 173 2.21 9.58 -11.45
N ASP A 174 1.76 9.61 -10.20
CA ASP A 174 0.37 9.63 -9.77
C ASP A 174 0.18 10.70 -8.69
N THR A 175 -1.06 11.12 -8.47
CA THR A 175 -1.43 11.93 -7.30
C THR A 175 -1.59 11.00 -6.10
N TRP A 176 -0.84 11.24 -5.02
CA TRP A 176 -0.94 10.48 -3.77
C TRP A 176 -1.95 11.16 -2.86
N LEU A 177 -2.95 10.40 -2.41
CA LEU A 177 -4.03 10.91 -1.56
C LEU A 177 -3.73 10.67 -0.09
N ARG A 178 -4.36 11.47 0.76
CA ARG A 178 -4.40 11.21 2.20
C ARG A 178 -5.31 10.03 2.55
N ASP A 179 -6.43 9.90 1.83
CA ASP A 179 -7.42 8.81 1.94
C ASP A 179 -7.84 8.37 0.53
N LEU A 180 -7.57 7.10 0.19
CA LEU A 180 -7.91 6.52 -1.11
C LEU A 180 -9.41 6.31 -1.29
N HIS A 181 -10.19 6.21 -0.21
CA HIS A 181 -11.65 6.10 -0.27
C HIS A 181 -12.31 7.38 -0.79
N GLN A 182 -11.62 8.53 -0.69
CA GLN A 182 -12.10 9.80 -1.27
C GLN A 182 -11.79 9.96 -2.76
N ALA A 183 -11.14 8.97 -3.39
CA ALA A 183 -10.86 9.04 -4.81
C ALA A 183 -12.17 9.08 -5.64
N PRO A 184 -12.25 9.87 -6.72
CA PRO A 184 -13.48 10.00 -7.51
C PRO A 184 -13.90 8.67 -8.18
N TYR A 185 -12.94 7.78 -8.43
CA TYR A 185 -13.18 6.45 -8.98
C TYR A 185 -13.60 5.43 -7.92
N PHE A 186 -13.49 5.72 -6.62
CA PHE A 186 -13.58 4.71 -5.56
C PHE A 186 -14.92 3.95 -5.56
N ASN A 187 -16.03 4.67 -5.77
CA ASN A 187 -17.37 4.06 -5.85
C ASN A 187 -17.64 3.33 -7.19
N ASN A 188 -16.75 3.47 -8.17
CA ASN A 188 -16.91 2.96 -9.52
C ASN A 188 -15.83 1.94 -9.89
N ILE A 189 -14.88 1.64 -9.00
CA ILE A 189 -13.88 0.59 -9.16
C ILE A 189 -14.31 -0.64 -8.37
N GLY A 190 -14.01 -1.84 -8.90
CA GLY A 190 -14.39 -3.10 -8.28
C GLY A 190 -15.14 -3.98 -9.26
N HIS A 191 -15.97 -4.88 -8.73
CA HIS A 191 -16.52 -5.99 -9.49
C HIS A 191 -18.05 -5.94 -9.53
N PHE A 192 -18.63 -5.08 -10.37
CA PHE A 192 -20.09 -5.00 -10.50
C PHE A 192 -20.62 -6.09 -11.45
N ALA A 193 -20.80 -7.30 -10.91
CA ALA A 193 -21.25 -8.47 -11.66
C ALA A 193 -22.74 -8.42 -12.03
N TYR A 194 -23.07 -8.87 -13.23
CA TYR A 194 -24.45 -9.16 -13.60
C TYR A 194 -24.87 -10.53 -13.05
N THR A 195 -26.11 -10.63 -12.58
CA THR A 195 -26.65 -11.88 -12.01
C THR A 195 -27.45 -12.71 -13.02
N ASN A 196 -27.60 -12.23 -14.26
CA ASN A 196 -28.48 -12.79 -15.28
C ASN A 196 -27.76 -13.09 -16.61
N THR A 197 -26.49 -13.47 -16.56
CA THR A 197 -25.62 -13.69 -17.74
C THR A 197 -25.07 -15.11 -17.80
N GLN A 198 -25.79 -16.09 -17.25
CA GLN A 198 -25.33 -17.48 -17.16
C GLN A 198 -25.06 -18.08 -18.56
N ASP A 199 -25.91 -17.77 -19.52
CA ASP A 199 -25.78 -18.17 -20.93
C ASP A 199 -24.47 -17.67 -21.56
N VAL A 200 -24.07 -16.43 -21.25
CA VAL A 200 -22.81 -15.85 -21.71
C VAL A 200 -21.62 -16.56 -21.06
N SER A 201 -21.68 -16.78 -19.74
CA SER A 201 -20.63 -17.48 -19.00
C SER A 201 -20.47 -18.93 -19.46
N ASP A 202 -21.56 -19.62 -19.76
CA ASP A 202 -21.57 -21.00 -20.26
C ASP A 202 -20.98 -21.09 -21.67
N ALA A 203 -21.38 -20.18 -22.57
CA ALA A 203 -20.83 -20.12 -23.92
C ALA A 203 -19.32 -19.83 -23.91
N ALA A 204 -18.84 -18.97 -23.00
CA ALA A 204 -17.41 -18.70 -22.83
C ALA A 204 -16.64 -19.96 -22.39
N LYS A 205 -17.18 -20.71 -21.43
CA LYS A 205 -16.61 -21.99 -20.97
C LYS A 205 -16.60 -23.08 -22.02
N GLU A 206 -17.63 -23.15 -22.87
CA GLU A 206 -17.68 -24.08 -23.99
C GLU A 206 -16.59 -23.74 -25.04
N ALA A 207 -16.39 -22.46 -25.33
CA ALA A 207 -15.36 -22.00 -26.26
C ALA A 207 -13.93 -22.15 -25.70
N TRP A 208 -13.76 -21.97 -24.38
CA TRP A 208 -12.49 -22.11 -23.69
C TRP A 208 -12.72 -22.62 -22.27
N GLU A 209 -12.32 -23.88 -22.02
CA GLU A 209 -12.56 -24.57 -20.73
C GLU A 209 -12.01 -23.79 -19.51
N ARG A 210 -10.98 -22.96 -19.71
CA ARG A 210 -10.38 -22.13 -18.65
C ARG A 210 -11.06 -20.77 -18.47
N ALA A 211 -12.13 -20.46 -19.20
CA ALA A 211 -12.86 -19.22 -19.02
C ALA A 211 -13.50 -19.18 -17.63
N ASP A 212 -13.04 -18.24 -16.82
CA ASP A 212 -13.45 -18.01 -15.43
C ASP A 212 -13.89 -16.56 -15.19
N GLY A 213 -13.96 -15.75 -16.25
CA GLY A 213 -14.40 -14.37 -16.20
C GLY A 213 -15.84 -14.22 -15.77
N ILE A 214 -16.10 -13.18 -14.98
CA ILE A 214 -17.45 -12.80 -14.54
C ILE A 214 -17.90 -11.60 -15.36
N VAL A 215 -19.06 -11.71 -16.00
CA VAL A 215 -19.64 -10.62 -16.79
C VAL A 215 -19.98 -9.48 -15.83
N SER A 216 -19.30 -8.35 -16.00
CA SER A 216 -19.35 -7.21 -15.11
C SER A 216 -19.35 -5.91 -15.90
N PHE A 217 -19.72 -4.82 -15.24
CA PHE A 217 -19.73 -3.48 -15.81
C PHE A 217 -19.05 -2.48 -14.88
N VAL A 218 -18.25 -1.60 -15.43
CA VAL A 218 -17.57 -0.55 -14.67
C VAL A 218 -17.97 0.78 -15.31
N ASN A 219 -18.58 1.66 -14.52
CA ASN A 219 -19.01 2.97 -15.01
C ASN A 219 -17.92 4.02 -14.76
N TYR A 220 -17.23 4.46 -15.82
CA TYR A 220 -16.18 5.46 -15.73
C TYR A 220 -16.81 6.87 -15.62
N SER A 221 -17.49 7.11 -14.50
CA SER A 221 -18.27 8.32 -14.25
C SER A 221 -17.40 9.57 -14.05
N GLU A 222 -16.16 9.37 -13.62
CA GLU A 222 -15.12 10.40 -13.55
C GLU A 222 -14.70 10.91 -14.94
N SER A 223 -14.99 10.14 -16.00
CA SER A 223 -14.73 10.53 -17.38
C SER A 223 -13.28 10.97 -17.61
N ILE A 224 -13.05 12.21 -18.04
CA ILE A 224 -11.71 12.76 -18.28
C ILE A 224 -11.00 13.22 -16.98
N TYR A 225 -11.72 13.28 -15.86
CA TYR A 225 -11.21 13.74 -14.58
C TYR A 225 -10.52 12.58 -13.83
N VAL A 226 -9.39 12.14 -14.37
CA VAL A 226 -8.57 11.05 -13.81
C VAL A 226 -7.26 11.60 -13.24
N GLY A 227 -6.93 11.18 -12.02
CA GLY A 227 -5.73 11.62 -11.29
C GLY A 227 -5.71 13.14 -11.12
N TYR A 228 -4.56 13.78 -11.36
CA TYR A 228 -4.40 15.23 -11.22
C TYR A 228 -5.46 16.05 -12.00
N ARG A 229 -6.01 15.53 -13.11
CA ARG A 229 -7.08 16.24 -13.84
C ARG A 229 -8.30 16.50 -12.96
N PHE A 230 -8.63 15.58 -12.05
CA PHE A 230 -9.68 15.79 -11.07
C PHE A 230 -9.24 16.79 -10.00
N TYR A 231 -8.19 16.46 -9.24
CA TYR A 231 -7.83 17.21 -8.03
C TYR A 231 -7.48 18.67 -8.32
N GLU A 232 -6.69 18.95 -9.38
CA GLU A 232 -6.34 20.32 -9.75
C GLU A 232 -7.57 21.12 -10.24
N THR A 233 -8.51 20.47 -10.93
CA THR A 233 -9.73 21.14 -11.41
C THR A 233 -10.71 21.38 -10.25
N ALA A 234 -10.89 20.36 -9.40
CA ALA A 234 -11.80 20.42 -8.26
C ALA A 234 -11.36 21.50 -7.26
N ASP A 235 -10.06 21.67 -7.02
CA ASP A 235 -9.52 22.76 -6.21
C ASP A 235 -9.79 24.14 -6.84
N GLN A 236 -9.50 24.30 -8.14
CA GLN A 236 -9.80 25.55 -8.86
C GLN A 236 -11.29 25.92 -8.83
N GLU A 237 -12.16 24.91 -8.81
CA GLU A 237 -13.62 25.07 -8.70
C GLU A 237 -14.13 25.11 -7.25
N ASN A 238 -13.25 25.03 -6.25
CA ASN A 238 -13.55 25.02 -4.82
C ASN A 238 -14.51 23.90 -4.40
N LEU A 239 -14.33 22.71 -4.98
CA LEU A 239 -15.14 21.50 -4.73
C LEU A 239 -14.52 20.59 -3.67
N ILE A 240 -13.22 20.74 -3.41
CA ILE A 240 -12.46 20.00 -2.39
C ILE A 240 -11.59 20.97 -1.60
N ASP A 241 -11.13 20.53 -0.43
CA ASP A 241 -9.94 21.09 0.20
C ASP A 241 -8.74 20.28 -0.30
N TYR A 242 -7.87 20.91 -1.10
CA TYR A 242 -6.77 20.22 -1.76
C TYR A 242 -5.74 19.70 -0.75
N ASP A 243 -5.38 20.48 0.26
CA ASP A 243 -4.35 20.11 1.23
C ASP A 243 -4.83 18.99 2.16
N ASP A 244 -6.14 18.90 2.42
CA ASP A 244 -6.76 17.78 3.14
C ASP A 244 -6.97 16.52 2.28
N THR A 245 -6.86 16.63 0.95
CA THR A 245 -7.13 15.52 0.02
C THR A 245 -5.84 14.93 -0.60
N VAL A 246 -4.95 15.79 -1.07
CA VAL A 246 -3.73 15.43 -1.80
C VAL A 246 -2.52 15.54 -0.88
N LEU A 247 -1.84 14.42 -0.68
CA LEU A 247 -0.59 14.38 0.08
C LEU A 247 0.61 14.76 -0.78
N TYR A 248 0.76 14.11 -1.94
CA TYR A 248 1.80 14.44 -2.91
C TYR A 248 1.20 14.60 -4.31
N PRO A 249 1.33 15.79 -4.93
CA PRO A 249 0.77 16.02 -6.26
C PRO A 249 1.47 15.19 -7.34
N PHE A 250 0.84 15.07 -8.51
CA PHE A 250 1.50 14.52 -9.69
C PHE A 250 2.75 15.34 -10.03
N GLY A 251 3.87 14.66 -10.29
CA GLY A 251 5.14 15.31 -10.58
C GLY A 251 5.87 15.88 -9.36
N TYR A 252 5.42 15.60 -8.13
CA TYR A 252 6.12 15.96 -6.90
C TYR A 252 7.42 15.18 -6.73
N GLY A 253 8.45 15.82 -6.19
CA GLY A 253 9.66 15.14 -5.77
C GLY A 253 10.77 16.13 -5.45
N LEU A 254 11.50 15.85 -4.38
CA LEU A 254 12.55 16.72 -3.87
C LEU A 254 13.93 16.32 -4.42
N SER A 255 14.92 17.15 -4.12
CA SER A 255 16.33 16.94 -4.44
C SER A 255 17.17 17.42 -3.26
N TYR A 256 18.41 16.95 -3.15
CA TYR A 256 19.37 17.46 -2.17
C TYR A 256 19.89 18.86 -2.51
N THR A 257 19.42 19.44 -3.62
CA THR A 257 19.74 20.80 -4.06
C THR A 257 18.47 21.53 -4.48
N THR A 258 18.60 22.81 -4.79
CA THR A 258 17.51 23.69 -5.21
C THR A 258 17.65 24.05 -6.69
N PHE A 259 16.53 24.34 -7.34
CA PHE A 259 16.46 24.76 -8.74
C PHE A 259 15.68 26.08 -8.82
N GLU A 260 16.07 26.97 -9.74
CA GLU A 260 15.42 28.27 -10.04
C GLU A 260 15.02 28.34 -11.52
#